data_AF-A0A958GWZ7-F1
#
_entry.id   AF-A0A958GWZ7-F1
#
_cell.length_a   1.000
_cell.length_b   1.000
_cell.length_c   1.000
_cell.angle_alpha   90.00
_cell.angle_beta   90.00
_cell.angle_gamma   90.00
#
_symmetry.space_group_name_H-M   'P 1'
#
loop_
_entity.id
_entity.type
_entity.pdbx_description
1 polymer ?
#
loop_
_entity_poly.entity_id
_entity_poly.type
_entity_poly.pdbx_seq_one_letter_code
_entity_poly.pdbx_strand_id
1 'polypeptide(L)'
;MGFDMVAISFVRSAADLHRARELLGGVKLPVMAKIERPEALTHIDEILEASDGIMLARGDLGVELPLERVPVVQKDVLRRAARAGKWTIVATQMLGSMVSSPRPTRAEASDVANAIVDGADAIMLSEESATGDYPVEAVETMARISREVEGSETELFHPPGETGGFAGGAAGAAVHAAERLEARAIVTLAGSGLTALLVSKQRARLPIIALSENRATLRRLNVLWGVLPVGIEEKASVEAQILAADAQLQEAGFAEDGDAIVVVAALPLGKGRETNTIRFHRIGEPV
;
A
#
# COMPACT_ATOMS: atom_id res chain seq x y z
N MET A 1 -3.15 -22.05 -11.21
CA MET A 1 -2.38 -20.83 -10.86
C MET A 1 -3.07 -20.17 -9.69
N GLY A 2 -2.34 -19.79 -8.64
CA GLY A 2 -2.90 -19.05 -7.51
C GLY A 2 -2.55 -17.57 -7.66
N PHE A 3 -3.53 -16.74 -8.00
CA PHE A 3 -3.37 -15.29 -8.05
C PHE A 3 -3.56 -14.68 -6.65
N ASP A 4 -2.99 -13.51 -6.39
CA ASP A 4 -3.14 -12.83 -5.11
C ASP A 4 -4.16 -11.69 -5.15
N MET A 5 -4.45 -11.15 -6.34
CA MET A 5 -5.47 -10.14 -6.63
C MET A 5 -5.90 -10.22 -8.11
N VAL A 6 -7.01 -9.57 -8.46
CA VAL A 6 -7.51 -9.45 -9.85
C VAL A 6 -7.85 -7.99 -10.13
N ALA A 7 -7.39 -7.46 -11.27
CA ALA A 7 -7.75 -6.12 -11.73
C ALA A 7 -8.78 -6.19 -12.88
N ILE A 8 -9.84 -5.39 -12.80
CA ILE A 8 -10.93 -5.36 -13.78
C ILE A 8 -10.78 -4.10 -14.64
N SER A 9 -10.62 -4.30 -15.94
CA SER A 9 -10.51 -3.22 -16.94
C SER A 9 -11.85 -2.59 -17.28
N PHE A 10 -11.81 -1.34 -17.72
CA PHE A 10 -12.91 -0.54 -18.24
C PHE A 10 -14.14 -0.53 -17.33
N VAL A 11 -13.89 -0.50 -16.01
CA VAL A 11 -14.95 -0.36 -15.01
C VAL A 11 -15.67 0.96 -15.26
N ARG A 12 -17.00 0.96 -15.19
CA ARG A 12 -17.86 2.14 -15.34
C ARG A 12 -18.78 2.34 -14.13
N SER A 13 -19.06 1.27 -13.39
CA SER A 13 -19.92 1.29 -12.20
C SER A 13 -19.59 0.13 -11.25
N ALA A 14 -20.17 0.16 -10.06
CA ALA A 14 -20.07 -0.93 -9.09
C ALA A 14 -20.56 -2.28 -9.65
N ALA A 15 -21.51 -2.26 -10.60
CA ALA A 15 -22.07 -3.47 -11.21
C ALA A 15 -21.01 -4.30 -11.96
N ASP A 16 -20.03 -3.66 -12.60
CA ASP A 16 -18.94 -4.37 -13.29
C ASP A 16 -18.10 -5.19 -12.27
N LEU A 17 -17.87 -4.64 -11.07
CA LEU A 17 -17.14 -5.30 -9.99
C LEU A 17 -17.93 -6.43 -9.33
N HIS A 18 -19.23 -6.22 -9.11
CA HIS A 18 -20.11 -7.29 -8.62
C HIS A 18 -20.14 -8.46 -9.60
N ARG A 19 -20.24 -8.18 -10.90
CA ARG A 19 -20.19 -9.20 -11.93
C ARG A 19 -18.85 -9.96 -11.95
N ALA A 20 -17.74 -9.25 -11.77
CA ALA A 20 -16.43 -9.89 -11.65
C ALA A 20 -16.37 -10.83 -10.43
N ARG A 21 -16.91 -10.42 -9.27
CA ARG A 21 -16.97 -11.26 -8.07
C ARG A 21 -17.85 -12.51 -8.25
N GLU A 22 -18.96 -12.40 -8.97
CA GLU A 22 -19.78 -13.56 -9.35
C GLU A 22 -18.99 -14.57 -10.19
N LEU A 23 -18.25 -14.08 -11.18
CA LEU A 23 -17.43 -14.92 -12.06
C LEU A 23 -16.26 -15.59 -11.32
N LEU A 24 -15.76 -14.99 -10.24
CA LEU A 24 -14.76 -15.59 -9.36
C LEU A 24 -15.33 -16.76 -8.52
N GLY A 25 -16.63 -17.02 -8.55
CA GLY A 25 -17.21 -18.27 -8.03
C GLY A 25 -16.97 -18.50 -6.54
N GLY A 26 -16.90 -17.43 -5.73
CA GLY A 26 -16.65 -17.49 -4.30
C GLY A 26 -15.17 -17.50 -3.89
N VAL A 27 -14.24 -17.44 -4.85
CA VAL A 27 -12.82 -17.24 -4.55
C VAL A 27 -12.63 -15.85 -3.93
N LYS A 28 -12.13 -15.82 -2.69
CA LYS A 28 -11.84 -14.58 -1.96
C LYS A 28 -10.51 -13.97 -2.41
N LEU A 29 -10.55 -13.32 -3.57
CA LEU A 29 -9.47 -12.49 -4.09
C LEU A 29 -9.84 -11.00 -3.98
N PRO A 30 -8.89 -10.15 -3.59
CA PRO A 30 -9.05 -8.71 -3.74
C PRO A 30 -9.30 -8.36 -5.21
N VAL A 31 -10.32 -7.52 -5.43
CA VAL A 31 -10.71 -7.02 -6.76
C VAL A 31 -10.35 -5.55 -6.85
N MET A 32 -9.50 -5.23 -7.82
CA MET A 32 -9.03 -3.88 -8.12
C MET A 32 -9.80 -3.31 -9.33
N ALA A 33 -10.34 -2.10 -9.21
CA ALA A 33 -10.98 -1.42 -10.34
C ALA A 33 -9.96 -0.60 -11.12
N LYS A 34 -9.86 -0.79 -12.45
CA LYS A 34 -9.07 0.08 -13.32
C LYS A 34 -9.92 1.28 -13.75
N ILE A 35 -9.48 2.47 -13.36
CA ILE A 35 -10.12 3.75 -13.67
C ILE A 35 -9.56 4.25 -15.00
N GLU A 36 -10.28 3.92 -16.07
CA GLU A 36 -9.87 4.14 -17.47
C GLU A 36 -10.92 4.93 -18.27
N ARG A 37 -12.12 5.08 -17.71
CA ARG A 37 -13.31 5.59 -18.39
C ARG A 37 -13.85 6.84 -17.66
N PRO A 38 -14.28 7.89 -18.35
CA PRO A 38 -14.91 9.05 -17.72
C PRO A 38 -16.11 8.69 -16.84
N GLU A 39 -16.88 7.66 -17.20
CA GLU A 39 -18.03 7.15 -16.44
C GLU A 39 -17.62 6.59 -15.06
N ALA A 40 -16.42 6.02 -14.93
CA ALA A 40 -15.91 5.61 -13.63
C ALA A 40 -15.70 6.81 -12.70
N LEU A 41 -15.36 7.99 -13.23
CA LEU A 41 -15.17 9.19 -12.41
C LEU A 41 -16.49 9.71 -11.87
N THR A 42 -17.58 9.59 -12.63
CA THR A 42 -18.92 9.96 -12.17
C THR A 42 -19.45 9.02 -11.10
N HIS A 43 -19.02 7.75 -11.11
CA HIS A 43 -19.45 6.70 -10.18
C HIS A 43 -18.33 6.27 -9.21
N ILE A 44 -17.33 7.11 -8.98
CA ILE A 44 -16.13 6.65 -8.28
C ILE A 44 -16.41 6.23 -6.83
N ASP A 45 -17.37 6.86 -6.13
CA ASP A 45 -17.68 6.48 -4.74
C ASP A 45 -18.27 5.06 -4.64
N GLU A 46 -19.22 4.69 -5.51
CA GLU A 46 -19.77 3.32 -5.53
C GLU A 46 -18.73 2.29 -6.00
N ILE A 47 -17.83 2.67 -6.90
CA ILE A 47 -16.71 1.83 -7.35
C ILE A 47 -15.74 1.58 -6.19
N LEU A 48 -15.42 2.62 -5.41
CA LEU A 48 -14.57 2.50 -4.23
C LEU A 48 -15.24 1.59 -3.19
N GLU A 49 -16.54 1.73 -2.94
CA GLU A 49 -17.27 0.86 -2.03
C GLU A 49 -17.19 -0.62 -2.46
N ALA A 50 -17.40 -0.91 -3.75
CA ALA A 50 -17.43 -2.26 -4.29
C ALA A 50 -16.04 -2.90 -4.57
N SER A 51 -14.95 -2.13 -4.54
CA SER A 51 -13.58 -2.59 -4.80
C SER A 51 -12.75 -2.76 -3.53
N ASP A 52 -11.67 -3.53 -3.62
CA ASP A 52 -10.66 -3.65 -2.55
C ASP A 52 -9.53 -2.62 -2.75
N GLY A 53 -9.28 -2.23 -4.00
CA GLY A 53 -8.34 -1.19 -4.39
C GLY A 53 -8.66 -0.64 -5.77
N ILE A 54 -7.92 0.37 -6.20
CA ILE A 54 -8.06 0.94 -7.54
C ILE A 54 -6.71 1.06 -8.25
N MET A 55 -6.75 1.06 -9.57
CA MET A 55 -5.62 1.41 -10.43
C MET A 55 -6.05 2.57 -11.31
N LEU A 56 -5.33 3.69 -11.23
CA LEU A 56 -5.51 4.80 -12.16
C LEU A 56 -4.63 4.56 -13.39
N ALA A 57 -5.25 4.19 -14.51
CA ALA A 57 -4.56 3.92 -15.77
C ALA A 57 -4.61 5.17 -16.66
N ARG A 58 -3.57 5.99 -16.53
CA ARG A 58 -3.51 7.35 -17.10
C ARG A 58 -3.44 7.39 -18.62
N GLY A 59 -2.83 6.38 -19.23
CA GLY A 59 -2.77 6.21 -20.68
C GLY A 59 -4.16 6.06 -21.29
N ASP A 60 -4.93 5.06 -20.82
CA ASP A 60 -6.30 4.85 -21.28
C ASP A 60 -7.21 6.04 -20.93
N LEU A 61 -7.13 6.54 -19.69
CA LEU A 61 -7.96 7.65 -19.25
C LEU A 61 -7.64 8.96 -20.01
N GLY A 62 -6.38 9.17 -20.39
CA GLY A 62 -5.92 10.33 -21.15
C GLY A 62 -6.31 10.31 -22.63
N VAL A 63 -6.76 9.17 -23.16
CA VAL A 63 -7.40 9.10 -24.49
C VAL A 63 -8.83 9.63 -24.42
N GLU A 64 -9.52 9.40 -23.31
CA GLU A 64 -10.94 9.72 -23.13
C GLU A 64 -11.17 11.10 -22.49
N LEU A 65 -10.12 11.73 -21.93
CA LEU A 65 -10.17 13.04 -21.29
C LEU A 65 -9.15 14.02 -21.89
N PRO A 66 -9.42 15.34 -21.84
CA PRO A 66 -8.38 16.34 -22.08
C PRO A 66 -7.16 16.11 -21.19
N LEU A 67 -5.97 16.10 -21.78
CA LEU A 67 -4.71 15.73 -21.11
C LEU A 67 -4.44 16.58 -19.86
N GLU A 68 -4.84 17.86 -19.88
CA GLU A 68 -4.65 18.81 -18.79
C GLU A 68 -5.52 18.50 -17.56
N ARG A 69 -6.58 17.68 -17.74
CA ARG A 69 -7.44 17.24 -16.63
C ARG A 69 -6.90 16.01 -15.91
N VAL A 70 -6.09 15.19 -16.56
CA VAL A 70 -5.62 13.91 -15.99
C VAL A 70 -4.88 14.10 -14.65
N PRO A 71 -3.95 15.07 -14.49
CA PRO A 71 -3.28 15.28 -13.20
C PRO A 71 -4.24 15.70 -12.08
N VAL A 72 -5.28 16.48 -12.40
CA VAL A 72 -6.29 16.90 -11.42
C VAL A 72 -7.16 15.72 -10.98
N VAL A 73 -7.56 14.89 -11.94
CA VAL A 73 -8.33 13.66 -11.69
C VAL A 73 -7.54 12.66 -10.85
N GLN A 74 -6.25 12.47 -11.13
CA GLN A 74 -5.38 11.63 -10.32
C GLN A 74 -5.46 12.01 -8.85
N LYS A 75 -5.22 13.28 -8.56
CA LYS A 75 -5.26 13.81 -7.20
C LYS A 75 -6.62 13.59 -6.55
N ASP A 76 -7.73 13.86 -7.25
CA ASP A 76 -9.08 13.64 -6.69
C ASP A 76 -9.33 12.16 -6.37
N VAL A 77 -9.07 11.28 -7.33
CA VAL A 77 -9.31 9.84 -7.22
C VAL A 77 -8.48 9.22 -6.10
N LEU A 78 -7.19 9.54 -6.01
CA LEU A 78 -6.31 9.05 -4.94
C LEU A 78 -6.78 9.51 -3.56
N ARG A 79 -7.20 10.77 -3.41
CA ARG A 79 -7.73 11.28 -2.13
C ARG A 79 -9.02 10.58 -1.72
N ARG A 80 -9.94 10.34 -2.65
CA ARG A 80 -11.20 9.63 -2.36
C ARG A 80 -10.95 8.17 -2.02
N ALA A 81 -10.05 7.50 -2.75
CA ALA A 81 -9.63 6.14 -2.45
C ALA A 81 -9.00 6.03 -1.05
N ALA A 82 -8.11 6.96 -0.69
CA ALA A 82 -7.51 7.01 0.63
C ALA A 82 -8.55 7.19 1.73
N ARG A 83 -9.53 8.10 1.57
CA ARG A 83 -10.66 8.28 2.50
C ARG A 83 -11.55 7.04 2.61
N ALA A 84 -11.70 6.28 1.54
CA ALA A 84 -12.43 5.02 1.52
C ALA A 84 -11.60 3.83 2.06
N GLY A 85 -10.35 4.06 2.49
CA GLY A 85 -9.46 3.01 2.99
C GLY A 85 -8.95 2.05 1.91
N LYS A 86 -9.07 2.42 0.62
CA LYS A 86 -8.68 1.60 -0.53
C LYS A 86 -7.22 1.83 -0.87
N TRP A 87 -6.52 0.79 -1.31
CA TRP A 87 -5.17 0.95 -1.86
C TRP A 87 -5.19 1.32 -3.34
N THR A 88 -4.18 2.09 -3.74
CA THR A 88 -4.12 2.72 -5.05
C THR A 88 -2.84 2.35 -5.79
N ILE A 89 -2.98 2.08 -7.08
CA ILE A 89 -1.87 1.97 -8.01
C ILE A 89 -1.98 3.10 -9.04
N VAL A 90 -0.93 3.87 -9.23
CA VAL A 90 -0.81 4.76 -10.39
C VAL A 90 -0.06 4.02 -11.48
N ALA A 91 -0.69 3.88 -12.65
CA ALA A 91 -0.19 3.04 -13.73
C ALA A 91 -0.10 3.80 -15.05
N THR A 92 0.72 3.25 -15.95
CA THR A 92 1.00 3.68 -17.33
C THR A 92 1.69 5.04 -17.42
N GLN A 93 2.50 5.23 -18.46
CA GLN A 93 3.22 6.48 -18.75
C GLN A 93 4.10 6.96 -17.58
N MET A 94 4.65 6.04 -16.77
CA MET A 94 5.50 6.42 -15.64
C MET A 94 6.93 6.72 -16.11
N LEU A 95 7.59 5.75 -16.76
CA LEU A 95 8.95 5.89 -17.30
C LEU A 95 8.98 5.45 -18.77
N GLY A 96 7.96 5.81 -19.55
CA GLY A 96 7.72 5.26 -20.90
C GLY A 96 8.90 5.36 -21.86
N SER A 97 9.73 6.40 -21.78
CA SER A 97 10.95 6.51 -22.58
C SER A 97 11.96 5.39 -22.30
N MET A 98 11.92 4.80 -21.11
CA MET A 98 12.81 3.71 -20.71
C MET A 98 12.54 2.37 -21.40
N VAL A 99 11.47 2.27 -22.19
CA VAL A 99 11.28 1.15 -23.12
C VAL A 99 12.45 1.05 -24.10
N SER A 100 13.00 2.19 -24.55
CA SER A 100 14.08 2.24 -25.55
C SER A 100 15.31 3.06 -25.12
N SER A 101 15.30 3.59 -23.88
CA SER A 101 16.37 4.43 -23.33
C SER A 101 16.82 3.92 -21.95
N PRO A 102 18.12 3.89 -21.63
CA PRO A 102 18.59 3.48 -20.30
C PRO A 102 18.27 4.52 -19.20
N ARG A 103 17.76 5.70 -19.56
CA ARG A 103 17.43 6.79 -18.62
C ARG A 103 16.12 7.46 -18.99
N PRO A 104 15.31 7.88 -18.00
CA PRO A 104 14.08 8.59 -18.27
C PRO A 104 14.35 10.07 -18.55
N THR A 105 13.32 10.75 -19.02
CA THR A 105 13.28 12.21 -19.08
C THR A 105 13.09 12.82 -17.69
N ARG A 106 13.40 14.12 -17.56
CA ARG A 106 13.13 14.87 -16.32
C ARG A 106 11.62 14.96 -16.03
N ALA A 107 10.80 15.02 -17.08
CA ALA A 107 9.35 15.09 -16.94
C ALA A 107 8.79 13.80 -16.33
N GLU A 108 9.23 12.64 -16.81
CA GLU A 108 8.86 11.32 -16.27
C GLU A 108 9.31 11.15 -14.81
N ALA A 109 10.54 11.56 -14.49
CA ALA A 109 11.01 11.53 -13.10
C ALA A 109 10.14 12.40 -12.18
N SER A 110 9.74 13.59 -12.65
CA SER A 110 8.82 14.45 -11.91
C SER A 110 7.42 13.86 -11.80
N ASP A 111 6.94 13.15 -12.80
CA ASP A 111 5.62 12.53 -12.81
C ASP A 111 5.54 11.36 -11.83
N VAL A 112 6.56 10.50 -11.80
CA VAL A 112 6.74 9.46 -10.77
C VAL A 112 6.73 10.07 -9.37
N ALA A 113 7.50 11.14 -9.15
CA ALA A 113 7.56 11.81 -7.86
C ALA A 113 6.19 12.36 -7.43
N ASN A 114 5.45 12.99 -8.37
CA ASN A 114 4.12 13.52 -8.09
C ASN A 114 3.10 12.42 -7.73
N ALA A 115 3.17 11.24 -8.37
CA ALA A 115 2.30 10.12 -8.00
C ALA A 115 2.49 9.69 -6.53
N ILE A 116 3.72 9.72 -6.03
CA ILE A 116 4.05 9.41 -4.64
C ILE A 116 3.54 10.50 -3.70
N VAL A 117 3.81 11.77 -4.02
CA VAL A 117 3.33 12.93 -3.25
C VAL A 117 1.80 12.95 -3.17
N ASP A 118 1.12 12.55 -4.24
CA ASP A 118 -0.33 12.47 -4.30
C ASP A 118 -0.93 11.30 -3.49
N GLY A 119 -0.09 10.44 -2.92
CA GLY A 119 -0.50 9.34 -2.07
C GLY A 119 -0.86 8.08 -2.84
N ALA A 120 -0.11 7.73 -3.90
CA ALA A 120 -0.14 6.37 -4.42
C ALA A 120 0.34 5.38 -3.33
N ASP A 121 -0.28 4.20 -3.21
CA ASP A 121 0.30 3.11 -2.41
C ASP A 121 1.38 2.36 -3.20
N ALA A 122 1.16 2.22 -4.51
CA ALA A 122 2.10 1.64 -5.44
C ALA A 122 2.12 2.39 -6.79
N ILE A 123 3.23 2.24 -7.49
CA ILE A 123 3.45 2.78 -8.83
C ILE A 123 3.82 1.64 -9.76
N MET A 124 3.35 1.67 -11.00
CA MET A 124 3.42 0.53 -11.91
C MET A 124 4.17 0.86 -13.21
N LEU A 125 5.17 0.03 -13.51
CA LEU A 125 5.75 -0.10 -14.86
C LEU A 125 4.88 -1.03 -15.71
N SER A 126 4.75 -0.71 -16.99
CA SER A 126 3.96 -1.46 -17.97
C SER A 126 4.89 -2.07 -19.02
N GLU A 127 5.05 -1.40 -20.16
CA GLU A 127 5.91 -1.87 -21.25
C GLU A 127 7.39 -1.84 -20.84
N GLU A 128 7.77 -0.91 -19.96
CA GLU A 128 9.16 -0.69 -19.52
C GLU A 128 9.80 -1.97 -18.98
N SER A 129 9.06 -2.76 -18.20
CA SER A 129 9.55 -4.01 -17.61
C SER A 129 9.09 -5.26 -18.36
N ALA A 130 7.98 -5.19 -19.10
CA ALA A 130 7.42 -6.34 -19.79
C ALA A 130 8.13 -6.66 -21.12
N THR A 131 8.45 -5.64 -21.91
CA THR A 131 9.00 -5.79 -23.26
C THR A 131 10.10 -4.78 -23.60
N GLY A 132 10.43 -3.86 -22.70
CA GLY A 132 11.46 -2.84 -22.92
C GLY A 132 12.89 -3.40 -22.94
N ASP A 133 13.80 -2.61 -23.50
CA ASP A 133 15.23 -2.94 -23.63
C ASP A 133 15.99 -2.80 -22.30
N TYR A 134 15.44 -2.04 -21.33
CA TYR A 134 16.09 -1.71 -20.05
C TYR A 134 15.19 -2.00 -18.83
N PRO A 135 14.66 -3.22 -18.66
CA PRO A 135 13.64 -3.53 -17.65
C PRO A 135 14.18 -3.46 -16.22
N VAL A 136 15.45 -3.82 -16.00
CA VAL A 136 16.09 -3.76 -14.68
C VAL A 136 16.33 -2.31 -14.30
N GLU A 137 16.89 -1.52 -15.21
CA GLU A 137 17.19 -0.11 -15.01
C GLU A 137 15.91 0.71 -14.77
N ALA A 138 14.80 0.36 -15.42
CA ALA A 138 13.50 0.98 -15.19
C ALA A 138 13.04 0.77 -13.74
N VAL A 139 13.13 -0.46 -13.22
CA VAL A 139 12.79 -0.78 -11.82
C VAL A 139 13.73 -0.07 -10.85
N GLU A 140 15.04 -0.11 -11.09
CA GLU A 140 16.02 0.57 -10.23
C GLU A 140 15.82 2.09 -10.23
N THR A 141 15.50 2.67 -11.38
CA THR A 141 15.24 4.11 -11.52
C THR A 141 13.98 4.51 -10.78
N MET A 142 12.89 3.75 -10.95
CA MET A 142 11.66 3.93 -10.18
C MET A 142 11.94 3.91 -8.67
N ALA A 143 12.68 2.89 -8.20
CA ALA A 143 13.04 2.75 -6.80
C ALA A 143 13.95 3.88 -6.27
N ARG A 144 14.85 4.42 -7.10
CA ARG A 144 15.68 5.58 -6.72
C ARG A 144 14.84 6.86 -6.56
N ILE A 145 13.91 7.11 -7.48
CA ILE A 145 13.00 8.26 -7.40
C ILE A 145 12.12 8.14 -6.14
N SER A 146 11.58 6.95 -5.87
CA SER A 146 10.76 6.72 -4.67
C SER A 146 11.51 7.05 -3.38
N ARG A 147 12.71 6.50 -3.21
CA ARG A 147 13.54 6.75 -2.02
C ARG A 147 13.93 8.22 -1.85
N GLU A 148 14.21 8.93 -2.95
CA GLU A 148 14.51 10.36 -2.92
C GLU A 148 13.32 11.17 -2.41
N VAL A 149 12.11 10.89 -2.91
CA VAL A 149 10.89 11.59 -2.49
C VAL A 149 10.56 11.27 -1.03
N GLU A 150 10.56 9.99 -0.65
CA GLU A 150 10.22 9.53 0.71
C GLU A 150 11.21 10.02 1.77
N GLY A 151 12.50 10.14 1.41
CA GLY A 151 13.55 10.66 2.29
C GLY A 151 13.63 12.20 2.37
N SER A 152 12.88 12.92 1.53
CA SER A 152 12.89 14.38 1.51
C SER A 152 11.96 15.00 2.57
N GLU A 153 12.05 16.33 2.77
CA GLU A 153 11.10 17.08 3.59
C GLU A 153 9.74 17.33 2.91
N THR A 154 9.52 16.76 1.72
CA THR A 154 8.26 16.90 0.98
C THR A 154 7.10 16.37 1.81
N GLU A 155 6.06 17.19 1.97
CA GLU A 155 4.82 16.77 2.59
C GLU A 155 4.12 15.76 1.69
N LEU A 156 4.10 14.50 2.14
CA LEU A 156 3.29 13.46 1.52
C LEU A 156 1.81 13.72 1.83
N PHE A 157 0.93 13.33 0.92
CA PHE A 157 -0.50 13.40 1.19
C PHE A 157 -0.89 12.48 2.36
N HIS A 158 -1.34 13.09 3.45
CA HIS A 158 -1.97 12.40 4.58
C HIS A 158 -3.49 12.55 4.44
N PRO A 159 -4.25 11.46 4.28
CA PRO A 159 -5.70 11.55 4.21
C PRO A 159 -6.24 12.14 5.52
N PRO A 160 -7.06 13.21 5.49
CA PRO A 160 -7.62 13.78 6.70
C PRO A 160 -8.66 12.82 7.30
N GLY A 161 -8.40 12.34 8.52
CA GLY A 161 -9.39 11.82 9.49
C GLY A 161 -10.13 10.50 9.16
N GLU A 162 -10.29 9.68 10.21
CA GLU A 162 -11.28 8.61 10.40
C GLU A 162 -11.44 7.51 9.32
N THR A 163 -10.36 7.05 8.69
CA THR A 163 -10.42 5.75 8.00
C THR A 163 -10.48 4.62 9.03
N GLY A 164 -11.60 3.89 9.10
CA GLY A 164 -11.69 2.63 9.86
C GLY A 164 -12.18 2.72 11.31
N GLY A 165 -12.82 3.82 11.72
CA GLY A 165 -13.52 3.91 13.01
C GLY A 165 -12.61 3.64 14.22
N PHE A 166 -13.04 2.79 15.16
CA PHE A 166 -12.27 2.44 16.36
C PHE A 166 -10.88 1.88 16.02
N ALA A 167 -10.82 0.89 15.12
CA ALA A 167 -9.56 0.30 14.67
C ALA A 167 -8.64 1.29 13.94
N GLY A 168 -9.25 2.19 13.16
CA GLY A 168 -8.57 3.31 12.51
C GLY A 168 -7.94 4.27 13.52
N GLY A 169 -8.70 4.66 14.54
CA GLY A 169 -8.21 5.50 15.64
C GLY A 169 -7.06 4.86 16.40
N ALA A 170 -7.13 3.55 16.66
CA ALA A 170 -6.02 2.81 17.27
C ALA A 170 -4.77 2.81 16.36
N ALA A 171 -4.93 2.60 15.05
CA ALA A 171 -3.82 2.66 14.10
C ALA A 171 -3.19 4.07 14.03
N GLY A 172 -4.00 5.11 13.95
CA GLY A 172 -3.54 6.50 13.97
C GLY A 172 -2.80 6.86 15.26
N ALA A 173 -3.32 6.45 16.41
CA ALA A 173 -2.66 6.65 17.70
C ALA A 173 -1.32 5.91 17.79
N ALA A 174 -1.23 4.70 17.23
CA ALA A 174 0.01 3.92 17.20
C ALA A 174 1.07 4.61 16.35
N VAL A 175 0.71 5.10 15.16
CA VAL A 175 1.61 5.81 14.25
C VAL A 175 2.12 7.10 14.89
N HIS A 176 1.21 7.90 15.46
CA HIS A 176 1.58 9.12 16.17
C HIS A 176 2.54 8.84 17.34
N ALA A 177 2.26 7.79 18.13
CA ALA A 177 3.14 7.41 19.24
C ALA A 177 4.49 6.90 18.75
N ALA A 178 4.53 6.10 17.68
CA ALA A 178 5.77 5.58 17.10
C ALA A 178 6.69 6.71 16.62
N GLU A 179 6.14 7.69 15.91
CA GLU A 179 6.89 8.87 15.46
C GLU A 179 7.40 9.70 16.65
N ARG A 180 6.57 9.88 17.68
CA ARG A 180 6.96 10.67 18.86
C ARG A 180 8.03 10.01 19.72
N LEU A 181 8.03 8.68 19.75
CA LEU A 181 9.01 7.86 20.46
C LEU A 181 10.29 7.63 19.65
N GLU A 182 10.36 8.16 18.42
CA GLU A 182 11.46 7.89 17.48
C GLU A 182 11.69 6.38 17.32
N ALA A 183 10.60 5.62 17.28
CA ALA A 183 10.64 4.17 17.14
C ALA A 183 11.29 3.78 15.81
N ARG A 184 12.01 2.65 15.80
CA ARG A 184 12.64 2.14 14.57
C ARG A 184 11.64 1.58 13.57
N ALA A 185 10.55 1.02 14.08
CA ALA A 185 9.53 0.40 13.26
C ALA A 185 8.17 0.32 13.97
N ILE A 186 7.13 0.17 13.17
CA ILE A 186 5.81 -0.25 13.62
C ILE A 186 5.64 -1.72 13.24
N VAL A 187 5.40 -2.58 14.22
CA VAL A 187 5.18 -4.01 14.00
C VAL A 187 3.70 -4.30 14.06
N THR A 188 3.14 -4.92 13.03
CA THR A 188 1.73 -5.32 13.00
C THR A 188 1.60 -6.83 13.08
N LEU A 189 0.79 -7.32 14.02
CA LEU A 189 0.47 -8.74 14.14
C LEU A 189 -0.77 -9.03 13.30
N ALA A 190 -0.55 -9.46 12.05
CA ALA A 190 -1.55 -9.40 10.99
C ALA A 190 -1.95 -10.80 10.47
N GLY A 191 -2.98 -11.40 11.08
CA GLY A 191 -3.57 -12.64 10.54
C GLY A 191 -4.25 -12.42 9.17
N SER A 192 -5.06 -11.36 9.05
CA SER A 192 -5.81 -11.02 7.82
C SER A 192 -5.19 -9.90 6.97
N GLY A 193 -4.19 -9.18 7.50
CA GLY A 193 -3.61 -7.99 6.85
C GLY A 193 -4.32 -6.67 7.14
N LEU A 194 -5.50 -6.68 7.78
CA LEU A 194 -6.28 -5.46 8.02
C LEU A 194 -5.56 -4.44 8.91
N THR A 195 -4.88 -4.89 9.97
CA THR A 195 -4.11 -3.99 10.84
C THR A 195 -2.97 -3.32 10.08
N ALA A 196 -2.24 -4.07 9.24
CA ALA A 196 -1.19 -3.51 8.38
C ALA A 196 -1.76 -2.48 7.39
N LEU A 197 -2.92 -2.75 6.79
CA LEU A 197 -3.64 -1.80 5.94
C LEU A 197 -3.96 -0.50 6.69
N LEU A 198 -4.58 -0.59 7.88
CA LEU A 198 -4.98 0.59 8.64
C LEU A 198 -3.77 1.45 9.06
N VAL A 199 -2.66 0.83 9.46
CA VAL A 199 -1.40 1.52 9.78
C VAL A 199 -0.80 2.15 8.52
N SER A 200 -0.76 1.42 7.41
CA SER A 200 -0.27 1.92 6.11
C SER A 200 -1.04 3.15 5.62
N LYS A 201 -2.36 3.19 5.83
CA LYS A 201 -3.19 4.34 5.46
C LYS A 201 -2.90 5.61 6.25
N GLN A 202 -2.25 5.50 7.41
CA GLN A 202 -1.79 6.68 8.17
C GLN A 202 -0.52 7.31 7.56
N ARG A 203 0.13 6.66 6.57
CA ARG A 203 1.35 7.15 5.91
C ARG A 203 2.51 7.39 6.87
N ALA A 204 2.65 6.51 7.87
CA ALA A 204 3.70 6.55 8.88
C ALA A 204 5.09 6.63 8.23
N ARG A 205 5.96 7.58 8.57
CA ARG A 205 7.30 7.67 7.92
C ARG A 205 8.25 6.51 8.29
N LEU A 206 7.82 5.66 9.22
CA LEU A 206 8.56 4.51 9.73
C LEU A 206 8.20 3.24 8.94
N PRO A 207 9.15 2.29 8.79
CA PRO A 207 8.84 1.00 8.19
C PRO A 207 7.79 0.25 9.01
N ILE A 208 6.85 -0.39 8.30
CA ILE A 208 5.80 -1.21 8.91
C ILE A 208 6.12 -2.69 8.70
N ILE A 209 6.54 -3.39 9.74
CA ILE A 209 6.81 -4.83 9.68
C ILE A 209 5.50 -5.58 9.92
N ALA A 210 4.99 -6.28 8.91
CA ALA A 210 3.73 -7.01 9.02
C ALA A 210 3.96 -8.51 9.14
N LEU A 211 3.75 -9.04 10.33
CA LEU A 211 3.93 -10.46 10.63
C LEU A 211 2.67 -11.24 10.29
N SER A 212 2.83 -12.34 9.55
CA SER A 212 1.72 -13.25 9.25
C SER A 212 2.20 -14.69 9.03
N GLU A 213 1.43 -15.65 9.52
CA GLU A 213 1.58 -17.07 9.15
C GLU A 213 1.00 -17.36 7.75
N ASN A 214 0.12 -16.49 7.24
CA ASN A 214 -0.59 -16.72 5.99
C ASN A 214 0.20 -16.15 4.80
N ARG A 215 0.80 -17.05 4.01
CA ARG A 215 1.56 -16.69 2.80
C ARG A 215 0.78 -15.90 1.77
N ALA A 216 -0.54 -16.12 1.64
CA ALA A 216 -1.37 -15.32 0.72
C ALA A 216 -1.59 -13.89 1.24
N THR A 217 -1.75 -13.73 2.55
CA THR A 217 -1.77 -12.40 3.18
C THR A 217 -0.44 -11.69 2.94
N LEU A 218 0.69 -12.33 3.21
CA LEU A 218 2.03 -11.74 2.99
C LEU A 218 2.20 -11.22 1.56
N ARG A 219 1.82 -12.01 0.54
CA ARG A 219 1.93 -11.58 -0.86
C ARG A 219 1.07 -10.35 -1.15
N ARG A 220 -0.17 -10.31 -0.64
CA ARG A 220 -1.09 -9.18 -0.83
C ARG A 220 -0.61 -7.89 -0.15
N LEU A 221 0.09 -7.99 0.97
CA LEU A 221 0.59 -6.84 1.71
C LEU A 221 1.67 -6.04 0.97
N ASN A 222 2.36 -6.63 -0.01
CA ASN A 222 3.43 -5.96 -0.78
C ASN A 222 2.95 -4.74 -1.59
N VAL A 223 1.64 -4.59 -1.82
CA VAL A 223 1.09 -3.42 -2.53
C VAL A 223 0.84 -2.23 -1.61
N LEU A 224 0.91 -2.43 -0.30
CA LEU A 224 0.58 -1.39 0.68
C LEU A 224 1.77 -0.49 0.92
N TRP A 225 1.50 0.81 1.09
CA TRP A 225 2.51 1.81 1.40
C TRP A 225 3.29 1.41 2.65
N GLY A 226 4.63 1.40 2.56
CA GLY A 226 5.56 1.23 3.68
C GLY A 226 5.54 -0.13 4.40
N VAL A 227 4.79 -1.12 3.90
CA VAL A 227 4.66 -2.43 4.53
C VAL A 227 5.72 -3.41 4.03
N LEU A 228 6.44 -4.00 4.97
CA LEU A 228 7.37 -5.12 4.76
C LEU A 228 6.75 -6.39 5.38
N PRO A 229 6.18 -7.28 4.57
CA PRO A 229 5.57 -8.51 5.07
C PRO A 229 6.63 -9.55 5.45
N VAL A 230 6.53 -10.11 6.65
CA VAL A 230 7.46 -11.11 7.20
C VAL A 230 6.69 -12.35 7.64
N GLY A 231 7.15 -13.51 7.17
CA GLY A 231 6.56 -14.80 7.51
C GLY A 231 6.99 -15.29 8.89
N ILE A 232 6.04 -15.78 9.67
CA ILE A 232 6.28 -16.35 11.00
C ILE A 232 5.71 -17.78 11.08
N GLU A 233 6.13 -18.52 12.10
CA GLU A 233 5.61 -19.86 12.39
C GLU A 233 4.12 -19.85 12.76
N GLU A 234 3.42 -20.92 12.40
CA GLU A 234 1.99 -21.07 12.70
C GLU A 234 1.74 -21.11 14.22
N LYS A 235 0.69 -20.41 14.66
CA LYS A 235 0.22 -20.39 16.07
C LYS A 235 1.26 -19.89 17.08
N ALA A 236 2.24 -19.10 16.65
CA ALA A 236 3.17 -18.43 17.54
C ALA A 236 2.41 -17.55 18.56
N SER A 237 2.85 -17.56 19.82
CA SER A 237 2.31 -16.67 20.85
C SER A 237 2.61 -15.20 20.52
N VAL A 238 1.90 -14.26 21.15
CA VAL A 238 2.19 -12.83 20.96
C VAL A 238 3.64 -12.53 21.33
N GLU A 239 4.16 -13.14 22.40
CA GLU A 239 5.55 -12.97 22.81
C GLU A 239 6.52 -13.48 21.74
N ALA A 240 6.28 -14.68 21.20
CA ALA A 240 7.12 -15.27 20.16
C ALA A 240 7.11 -14.42 18.87
N GLN A 241 5.97 -13.82 18.51
CA GLN A 241 5.88 -12.93 17.35
C GLN A 241 6.65 -11.62 17.54
N ILE A 242 6.63 -11.04 18.74
CA ILE A 242 7.41 -9.83 19.06
C ILE A 242 8.90 -10.15 19.00
N LEU A 243 9.35 -11.26 19.60
CA LEU A 243 10.76 -11.69 19.52
C LEU A 243 11.21 -12.00 18.08
N ALA A 244 10.32 -12.53 17.25
CA ALA A 244 10.60 -12.70 15.83
C ALA A 244 10.76 -11.35 15.10
N ALA A 245 9.98 -10.34 15.49
CA ALA A 245 10.12 -8.98 14.97
C ALA A 245 11.48 -8.37 15.35
N ASP A 246 11.88 -8.52 16.62
CA ASP A 246 13.17 -8.06 17.14
C ASP A 246 14.32 -8.65 16.31
N ALA A 247 14.35 -9.98 16.17
CA ALA A 247 15.38 -10.67 15.41
C ALA A 247 15.44 -10.21 13.94
N GLN A 248 14.29 -10.03 13.29
CA GLN A 248 14.22 -9.59 11.90
C GLN A 248 14.73 -8.16 11.70
N LEU A 249 14.37 -7.24 12.61
CA LEU A 249 14.87 -5.86 12.57
C LEU A 249 16.38 -5.79 12.79
N GLN A 250 16.91 -6.63 13.70
CA GLN A 250 18.34 -6.73 13.97
C GLN A 250 19.11 -7.35 12.80
N GLU A 251 18.65 -8.47 12.24
CA GLU A 251 19.29 -9.15 11.10
C GLU A 251 19.34 -8.26 9.86
N ALA A 252 18.31 -7.44 9.64
CA ALA A 252 18.24 -6.48 8.55
C ALA A 252 19.03 -5.18 8.81
N GLY A 253 19.60 -5.00 10.01
CA GLY A 253 20.34 -3.81 10.40
C GLY A 253 19.49 -2.55 10.59
N PHE A 254 18.19 -2.71 10.85
CA PHE A 254 17.26 -1.60 11.07
C PHE A 254 17.15 -1.17 12.53
N ALA A 255 17.52 -2.02 13.49
CA ALA A 255 17.45 -1.72 14.91
C ALA A 255 18.48 -2.49 15.74
N GLU A 256 18.80 -1.97 16.91
CA GLU A 256 19.70 -2.57 17.92
C GLU A 256 18.99 -2.76 19.27
N ASP A 257 19.62 -3.47 20.21
CA ASP A 257 19.09 -3.59 21.57
C ASP A 257 18.87 -2.20 22.21
N GLY A 258 17.70 -2.02 22.85
CA GLY A 258 17.28 -0.76 23.46
C GLY A 258 16.49 0.17 22.54
N ASP A 259 16.51 -0.04 21.23
CA ASP A 259 15.66 0.70 20.29
C ASP A 259 14.17 0.42 20.55
N ALA A 260 13.34 1.46 20.39
CA ALA A 260 11.91 1.35 20.59
C ALA A 260 11.20 0.85 19.32
N ILE A 261 10.20 -0.01 19.49
CA ILE A 261 9.23 -0.38 18.47
C ILE A 261 7.80 -0.22 19.01
N VAL A 262 6.84 -0.03 18.10
CA VAL A 262 5.42 0.00 18.44
C VAL A 262 4.71 -1.19 17.80
N VAL A 263 4.15 -2.06 18.63
CA VAL A 263 3.42 -3.25 18.21
C VAL A 263 1.92 -2.93 18.17
N VAL A 264 1.28 -3.23 17.05
CA VAL A 264 -0.15 -3.00 16.81
C VAL A 264 -0.83 -4.32 16.48
N ALA A 265 -1.91 -4.64 17.19
CA ALA A 265 -2.56 -5.94 17.06
C ALA A 265 -4.08 -5.88 17.29
N ALA A 266 -4.76 -6.93 16.83
CA ALA A 266 -6.13 -7.26 17.18
C ALA A 266 -6.13 -8.46 18.15
N LEU A 267 -6.26 -8.19 19.45
CA LEU A 267 -6.23 -9.23 20.48
C LEU A 267 -7.64 -9.59 20.99
N PRO A 268 -7.87 -10.87 21.33
CA PRO A 268 -6.97 -12.02 21.15
C PRO A 268 -6.80 -12.42 19.67
N LEU A 269 -5.60 -12.90 19.32
CA LEU A 269 -5.24 -13.29 17.94
C LEU A 269 -6.17 -14.39 17.40
N GLY A 270 -6.43 -14.38 16.08
CA GLY A 270 -7.20 -15.41 15.39
C GLY A 270 -8.72 -15.39 15.64
N LYS A 271 -9.23 -14.45 16.44
CA LYS A 271 -10.68 -14.33 16.74
C LYS A 271 -11.44 -13.35 15.85
N GLY A 272 -10.82 -12.87 14.76
CA GLY A 272 -11.46 -11.93 13.83
C GLY A 272 -11.85 -10.60 14.49
N ARG A 273 -11.13 -10.19 15.54
CA ARG A 273 -11.32 -8.89 16.19
C ARG A 273 -10.77 -7.78 15.31
N GLU A 274 -11.32 -6.59 15.47
CA GLU A 274 -10.71 -5.37 14.91
C GLU A 274 -9.45 -4.97 15.70
N THR A 275 -8.58 -4.16 15.10
CA THR A 275 -7.37 -3.63 15.76
C THR A 275 -7.74 -2.92 17.05
N ASN A 276 -7.14 -3.32 18.18
CA ASN A 276 -7.54 -2.82 19.49
C ASN A 276 -6.39 -2.71 20.51
N THR A 277 -5.16 -3.05 20.12
CA THR A 277 -4.01 -3.10 21.02
C THR A 277 -2.85 -2.31 20.42
N ILE A 278 -2.24 -1.47 21.26
CA ILE A 278 -0.96 -0.82 21.01
C ILE A 278 -0.05 -1.21 22.17
N ARG A 279 1.12 -1.77 21.86
CA ARG A 279 2.14 -2.13 22.85
C ARG A 279 3.44 -1.44 22.47
N PHE A 280 4.06 -0.82 23.46
CA PHE A 280 5.40 -0.25 23.34
C PHE A 280 6.39 -1.30 23.82
N HIS A 281 7.46 -1.51 23.05
CA HIS A 281 8.48 -2.51 23.33
C HIS A 281 9.86 -1.94 23.02
N ARG A 282 10.86 -2.34 23.82
CA ARG A 282 12.27 -2.09 23.49
C ARG A 282 12.92 -3.41 23.12
N ILE A 283 13.63 -3.41 22.00
CA ILE A 283 14.32 -4.60 21.51
C ILE A 283 15.31 -5.09 22.57
N GLY A 284 15.32 -6.39 22.82
CA GLY A 284 16.17 -7.03 23.83
C GLY A 284 15.58 -7.06 25.25
N GLU A 285 14.44 -6.39 25.51
CA GLU A 285 13.73 -6.52 26.78
C GLU A 285 12.82 -7.76 26.83
N PRO A 286 12.52 -8.31 28.02
CA PRO A 286 11.53 -9.37 28.17
C PRO A 286 10.13 -8.96 27.69
N VAL A 287 9.43 -9.88 27.02
CA VAL A 287 8.09 -9.67 26.44
C VAL A 287 6.97 -10.20 27.33
#